data_AF-A0A960UKP8-F1
#
_entry.id   AF-A0A960UKP8-F1
#
_cell.length_a   1.000
_cell.length_b   1.000
_cell.length_c   1.000
_cell.angle_alpha   90.00
_cell.angle_beta   90.00
_cell.angle_gamma   90.00
#
_symmetry.space_group_name_H-M   'P 1'
#
loop_
_entity.id
_entity.type
_entity.pdbx_description
1 polymer ?
#
loop_
_entity_poly.entity_id
_entity_poly.type
_entity_poly.pdbx_seq_one_letter_code
_entity_poly.pdbx_strand_id
1 'polypeptide(L)' 'MKTRAKRIRTIVGRVVSDKTDKTRVILVETFFTHPKFKKTVKRSQRIKIHD' A
#
# COMPACT_ATOMS: atom_id res chain seq x y z
N MET A 1 17.69 -19.12 -23.37
CA MET A 1 17.70 -18.07 -22.32
C MET A 1 16.35 -18.07 -21.61
N LYS A 2 16.30 -18.27 -20.28
CA LYS A 2 15.05 -18.11 -19.52
C LYS A 2 14.88 -16.63 -19.15
N THR A 3 13.82 -15.98 -19.66
CA THR A 3 13.43 -14.64 -19.22
C THR A 3 12.87 -14.73 -17.80
N ARG A 4 13.43 -13.95 -16.87
CA ARG A 4 12.95 -13.90 -15.49
C ARG A 4 11.65 -13.09 -15.46
N ALA A 5 10.54 -13.72 -15.13
CA ALA A 5 9.25 -13.04 -14.99
C ALA A 5 9.31 -11.93 -13.93
N LYS A 6 8.81 -10.74 -14.27
CA LYS A 6 8.74 -9.58 -13.37
C LYS A 6 7.63 -9.82 -12.33
N ARG A 7 8.00 -9.90 -11.05
CA ARG A 7 7.04 -10.04 -9.95
C ARG A 7 6.37 -8.69 -9.68
N ILE A 8 5.11 -8.54 -10.08
CA ILE A 8 4.27 -7.39 -9.76
C ILE A 8 3.86 -7.47 -8.28
N ARG A 9 3.97 -6.37 -7.54
CA ARG A 9 3.53 -6.27 -6.14
C ARG A 9 2.09 -5.78 -6.12
N THR A 10 1.19 -6.53 -5.48
CA THR A 10 -0.20 -6.15 -5.27
C THR A 10 -0.37 -5.67 -3.83
N ILE A 11 -1.08 -4.55 -3.65
CA ILE A 11 -1.37 -3.95 -2.35
C ILE A 11 -2.88 -3.81 -2.23
N VAL A 12 -3.44 -4.22 -1.08
CA VAL A 12 -4.87 -4.10 -0.79
C VAL A 12 -5.06 -3.03 0.28
N GLY A 13 -6.09 -2.21 0.13
CA GLY A 13 -6.42 -1.14 1.06
C GLY A 13 -7.84 -0.63 0.88
N ARG A 14 -8.27 0.26 1.78
CA ARG A 14 -9.62 0.85 1.77
C ARG A 14 -9.64 2.17 1.00
N VAL A 15 -10.62 2.37 0.12
CA VAL A 15 -10.84 3.65 -0.56
C VAL A 15 -11.32 4.70 0.46
N VAL A 16 -10.64 5.84 0.52
CA VAL A 16 -10.96 6.96 1.42
C VAL A 16 -11.52 8.14 0.64
N SER A 17 -11.10 8.33 -0.61
CA SER A 17 -11.60 9.41 -1.46
C SER A 17 -11.68 8.99 -2.92
N ASP A 18 -12.80 9.33 -3.54
CA ASP A 18 -13.11 9.14 -4.96
C ASP A 18 -13.62 10.44 -5.59
N LYS A 19 -12.99 11.57 -5.23
CA LYS A 19 -13.47 12.91 -5.63
C LYS A 19 -12.75 13.47 -6.86
N THR A 20 -11.63 12.87 -7.26
CA THR A 20 -10.76 13.38 -8.32
C THR A 20 -10.90 12.55 -9.58
N ASP A 21 -10.89 13.19 -10.73
CA ASP A 21 -11.04 12.49 -12.01
C ASP A 21 -9.88 11.50 -12.25
N LYS A 22 -10.23 10.24 -12.56
CA LYS A 22 -9.29 9.13 -12.86
C LYS A 22 -8.25 8.84 -11.77
N THR A 23 -8.49 9.29 -10.54
CA THR A 23 -7.57 9.05 -9.41
C THR A 23 -8.35 8.77 -8.13
N ARG A 24 -7.99 7.69 -7.45
CA ARG A 24 -8.55 7.28 -6.16
C ARG A 24 -7.48 7.32 -5.07
N VAL A 25 -7.87 7.76 -3.87
CA VAL A 25 -6.99 7.71 -2.70
C VAL A 25 -7.35 6.52 -1.84
N ILE A 26 -6.40 5.61 -1.67
CA ILE A 26 -6.54 4.39 -0.86
C ILE A 26 -5.67 4.48 0.40
N LEU A 27 -6.21 4.03 1.52
CA LEU A 27 -5.49 3.81 2.76
C LEU A 27 -4.99 2.37 2.82
N VAL A 28 -3.68 2.21 2.89
CA VAL A 28 -3.01 0.92 3.06
C VAL A 28 -2.57 0.80 4.50
N GLU A 29 -2.98 -0.28 5.15
CA GLU A 29 -2.57 -0.62 6.50
C GLU A 29 -1.45 -1.66 6.46
N THR A 30 -0.36 -1.39 7.17
CA THR A 30 0.77 -2.30 7.32
C THR A 30 1.16 -2.38 8.79
N PHE A 31 1.77 -3.49 9.18
CA PHE A 31 2.35 -3.64 10.50
C PHE A 31 3.86 -3.46 10.39
N PHE A 32 4.44 -2.68 11.29
CA PHE A 32 5.88 -2.60 11.45
C PHE A 32 6.26 -2.86 12.90
N THR A 33 7.41 -3.50 13.09
CA THR A 33 7.97 -3.73 14.42
C THR A 33 8.84 -2.55 14.78
N HIS A 34 8.56 -1.88 15.90
CA HIS A 34 9.40 -0.78 16.36
C HIS A 34 10.81 -1.30 16.69
N PRO A 35 11.89 -0.72 16.13
CA PRO A 35 13.24 -1.31 16.18
C PRO A 35 13.80 -1.47 17.60
N LYS A 36 13.51 -0.54 18.51
CA LYS A 36 14.04 -0.57 19.88
C LYS A 36 13.23 -1.47 20.82
N PHE A 37 11.91 -1.35 20.76
CA PHE A 37 10.98 -1.96 21.74
C PHE A 37 10.36 -3.26 21.23
N LYS A 38 10.60 -3.64 19.97
CA LYS A 38 10.04 -4.83 19.29
C LYS A 38 8.51 -4.94 19.34
N LYS A 39 7.81 -3.86 19.70
CA LYS A 39 6.35 -3.78 19.68
C LYS A 39 5.84 -3.65 18.25
N THR A 40 4.84 -4.43 17.90
CA THR A 40 4.16 -4.36 16.59
C THR A 40 3.20 -3.17 16.57
N VAL A 41 3.39 -2.24 15.64
CA VAL A 41 2.61 -1.02 15.49
C VAL A 41 1.97 -0.97 14.11
N LYS A 42 0.70 -0.54 14.04
CA LYS A 42 -0.01 -0.28 12.78
C LYS A 42 0.49 1.02 12.14
N ARG A 43 0.84 0.97 10.87
CA ARG A 43 1.19 2.13 10.03
C ARG A 43 0.20 2.22 8.88
N SER A 44 -0.42 3.39 8.74
CA SER A 44 -1.35 3.68 7.65
C SER A 44 -0.70 4.65 6.68
N GLN A 45 -0.77 4.34 5.38
CA GLN A 45 -0.26 5.20 4.31
C GLN A 45 -1.38 5.48 3.30
N ARG A 46 -1.49 6.74 2.86
CA ARG A 46 -2.39 7.12 1.77
C ARG A 46 -1.64 7.05 0.45
N ILE A 47 -2.21 6.36 -0.52
CA ILE A 47 -1.65 6.19 -1.86
C ILE A 47 -2.68 6.68 -2.89
N LYS A 48 -2.20 7.42 -3.90
CA LYS A 48 -3.00 7.80 -5.07
C LYS A 48 -2.86 6.73 -6.14
N ILE A 49 -3.97 6.27 -6.68
CA ILE A 49 -4.05 5.21 -7.68
C ILE A 49 -4.86 5.72 -8.85
N HIS A 50 -4.48 5.33 -10.06
CA HIS A 50 -5.26 5.61 -11.25
C HIS A 50 -6.35 4.54 -11.42
N ASP A 51 -7.55 4.99 -11.75
CA ASP A 51 -8.71 4.16 -12.08
C ASP A 51 -8.89 4.13 -13.61
#